data_AF-A0A9P7GE55-F1
#
_entry.id   AF-A0A9P7GE55-F1
#
_cell.length_a   1.000
_cell.length_b   1.000
_cell.length_c   1.000
_cell.angle_alpha   90.00
_cell.angle_beta   90.00
_cell.angle_gamma   90.00
#
_symmetry.space_group_name_H-M   'P 1'
#
loop_
_entity.id
_entity.type
_entity.pdbx_description
1 polymer ?
#
loop_
_entity_poly.entity_id
_entity_poly.type
_entity_poly.pdbx_seq_one_letter_code
_entity_poly.pdbx_strand_id
1 'polypeptide(L)'
;MSTRTYRDAVDQLNSLQSNAAALEAVRASGGRLSEFAIPEMVEYLGRIGYSPHDLNALNVIHITGTKGKGSTSAFTDSILRQALSGKKIGLYTSPHLVAVRERIRINGAPISEELFARYFYEVWDRLAANDVVRTLFKVCVQPGDREF
;
A
#
# COMPACT_ATOMS: atom_id res chain seq x y z
N MET A 1 22.17 -16.35 -2.99
CA MET A 1 20.76 -15.96 -3.13
C MET A 1 20.33 -15.39 -1.80
N SER A 2 19.92 -14.12 -1.76
CA SER A 2 19.62 -13.43 -0.49
C SER A 2 18.42 -14.09 0.22
N THR A 3 18.67 -14.57 1.44
CA THR A 3 17.77 -15.29 2.36
C THR A 3 16.67 -14.39 2.96
N ARG A 4 16.00 -13.58 2.14
CA ARG A 4 15.00 -12.62 2.61
C ARG A 4 13.62 -13.26 2.62
N THR A 5 13.06 -13.46 3.81
CA THR A 5 11.77 -14.14 4.02
C THR A 5 10.60 -13.16 4.14
N TYR A 6 9.38 -13.69 4.12
CA TYR A 6 8.18 -12.91 4.41
C TYR A 6 8.20 -12.30 5.81
N ARG A 7 8.72 -13.03 6.81
CA ARG A 7 8.84 -12.50 8.18
C ARG A 7 9.77 -11.28 8.21
N ASP A 8 10.94 -11.38 7.56
CA ASP A 8 11.89 -10.25 7.49
C ASP A 8 11.27 -9.02 6.81
N ALA A 9 10.46 -9.23 5.77
CA ALA A 9 9.73 -8.15 5.10
C ALA A 9 8.71 -7.48 6.03
N VAL A 10 7.95 -8.28 6.78
CA VAL A 10 6.98 -7.78 7.76
C VAL A 10 7.67 -7.04 8.90
N ASP A 11 8.80 -7.53 9.41
CA ASP A 11 9.55 -6.89 10.48
C ASP A 11 10.12 -5.54 10.03
N GLN A 12 10.67 -5.47 8.80
CA GLN A 12 11.12 -4.21 8.20
C GLN A 12 9.96 -3.24 7.99
N LEU A 13 8.82 -3.72 7.49
CA LEU A 13 7.63 -2.90 7.33
C LEU A 13 7.15 -2.32 8.67
N ASN A 14 7.12 -3.14 9.72
CA ASN A 14 6.71 -2.71 11.06
C ASN A 14 7.70 -1.75 11.73
N SER A 15 8.94 -1.65 11.23
CA SER A 15 9.94 -0.69 11.73
C SER A 15 9.69 0.75 11.28
N LEU A 16 8.81 0.96 10.30
CA LEU A 16 8.44 2.29 9.80
C LEU A 16 7.51 3.01 10.80
N GLN A 17 7.46 4.36 10.76
CA GLN A 17 6.56 5.12 11.63
C GLN A 17 5.11 4.77 11.32
N SER A 18 4.26 4.81 12.34
CA SER A 18 2.81 4.58 12.22
C SER A 18 2.07 5.78 11.62
N ASN A 19 0.88 5.50 11.09
CA ASN A 19 -0.04 6.50 10.56
C ASN A 19 -0.43 7.53 11.62
N ALA A 20 -0.58 7.11 12.87
CA ALA A 20 -0.93 8.01 13.97
C ALA A 20 0.09 9.14 14.13
N ALA A 21 1.39 8.82 14.12
CA ALA A 21 2.45 9.82 14.23
C ALA A 21 2.49 10.77 13.02
N ALA A 22 2.24 10.26 11.81
CA ALA A 22 2.15 11.07 10.61
C ALA A 22 0.90 11.99 10.64
N LEU A 23 -0.25 11.48 11.08
CA LEU A 23 -1.48 12.25 11.21
C LEU A 23 -1.38 13.32 12.30
N GLU A 24 -0.68 13.06 13.40
CA GLU A 24 -0.38 14.08 14.40
C GLU A 24 0.54 15.17 13.84
N ALA A 25 1.58 14.80 13.08
CA ALA A 25 2.43 15.78 12.41
C ALA A 25 1.64 16.64 11.39
N VAL A 26 0.71 16.03 10.63
CA VAL A 26 -0.20 16.75 9.71
C VAL A 26 -1.09 17.73 10.48
N ARG A 27 -1.68 17.30 11.60
CA ARG A 27 -2.52 18.14 12.46
C ARG A 27 -1.71 19.29 13.08
N ALA A 28 -0.50 19.01 13.56
CA ALA A 28 0.42 20.00 14.13
C ALA A 28 0.91 21.03 13.09
N SER A 29 1.05 20.62 11.82
CA SER A 29 1.45 21.51 10.71
C SER A 29 0.32 22.40 10.14
N GLY A 30 -0.90 22.29 10.67
CA GLY A 30 -2.07 23.03 10.17
C GLY A 30 -2.54 22.59 8.77
N GLY A 31 -2.30 21.33 8.40
CA GLY A 31 -2.77 20.76 7.12
C GLY A 31 -1.89 21.02 5.89
N ARG A 32 -0.78 21.75 6.00
CA ARG A 32 0.13 22.04 4.87
C ARG A 32 0.85 20.81 4.30
N LEU A 33 0.95 19.73 5.07
CA LEU A 33 1.55 18.47 4.62
C LEU A 33 0.74 17.79 3.49
N SER A 34 -0.56 18.06 3.34
CA SER A 34 -1.36 17.46 2.26
C SER A 34 -1.00 18.00 0.86
N GLU A 35 -0.50 19.23 0.77
CA GLU A 35 -0.14 19.88 -0.49
C GLU A 35 1.05 19.18 -1.18
N PHE A 36 1.94 18.59 -0.39
CA PHE A 36 3.12 17.87 -0.89
C PHE A 36 2.90 16.37 -1.08
N ALA A 37 1.79 15.80 -0.59
CA ALA A 37 1.58 14.35 -0.59
C ALA A 37 1.50 13.75 -2.00
N ILE A 38 0.85 14.42 -2.95
CA ILE A 38 0.74 13.94 -4.33
C ILE A 38 2.06 14.10 -5.09
N PRO A 39 2.74 15.26 -5.09
CA PRO A 39 4.08 15.40 -5.66
C PRO A 39 5.07 14.37 -5.13
N GLU A 40 5.06 14.13 -3.82
CA GLU A 40 5.91 13.14 -3.16
C GLU A 40 5.63 11.72 -3.65
N MET A 41 4.34 11.33 -3.75
CA MET A 41 3.95 10.03 -4.28
C MET A 41 4.40 9.84 -5.74
N VAL A 42 4.30 10.89 -6.57
CA VAL A 42 4.79 10.86 -7.96
C VAL A 42 6.30 10.65 -7.99
N GLU A 43 7.04 11.28 -7.09
CA GLU A 43 8.49 11.06 -7.00
C GLU A 43 8.85 9.65 -6.56
N TYR A 44 8.17 9.08 -5.56
CA TYR A 44 8.38 7.68 -5.19
C TYR A 44 8.07 6.72 -6.32
N LEU A 45 6.99 6.97 -7.05
CA LEU A 45 6.63 6.19 -8.24
C LEU A 45 7.77 6.22 -9.27
N GLY A 46 8.33 7.40 -9.52
CA GLY A 46 9.51 7.58 -10.38
C GLY A 46 10.72 6.77 -9.90
N ARG A 47 11.02 6.79 -8.60
CA ARG A 47 12.15 6.04 -8.00
C ARG A 47 12.01 4.54 -8.12
N ILE A 48 10.78 4.02 -8.09
CA ILE A 48 10.53 2.60 -8.34
C ILE A 48 10.44 2.25 -9.83
N GLY A 49 10.73 3.20 -10.73
CA GLY A 49 10.79 2.96 -12.18
C GLY A 49 9.44 2.98 -12.87
N TYR A 50 8.43 3.62 -12.28
CA TYR A 50 7.12 3.79 -12.87
C TYR A 50 6.79 5.28 -13.05
N SER A 51 5.93 5.57 -14.01
CA SER A 51 5.33 6.88 -14.23
C SER A 51 3.83 6.83 -13.90
N PRO A 52 3.18 7.97 -13.62
CA PRO A 52 1.72 7.99 -13.45
C PRO A 52 0.96 7.42 -14.65
N HIS A 53 1.51 7.55 -15.85
CA HIS A 53 0.92 7.03 -17.08
C HIS A 53 0.83 5.49 -17.08
N ASP A 54 1.79 4.79 -16.47
CA ASP A 54 1.79 3.32 -16.41
C ASP A 54 0.60 2.77 -15.61
N LEU A 55 0.10 3.56 -14.66
CA LEU A 55 -1.07 3.20 -13.85
C LEU A 55 -2.38 3.26 -14.64
N ASN A 56 -2.42 3.97 -15.78
CA ASN A 56 -3.63 4.08 -16.61
C ASN A 56 -3.99 2.76 -17.32
N ALA A 57 -3.09 1.78 -17.33
CA ALA A 57 -3.41 0.43 -17.79
C ALA A 57 -4.40 -0.30 -16.86
N LEU A 58 -4.58 0.18 -15.63
CA LEU A 58 -5.49 -0.38 -14.64
C LEU A 58 -6.87 0.28 -14.71
N ASN A 59 -7.93 -0.54 -14.63
CA ASN A 59 -9.29 -0.05 -14.43
C ASN A 59 -9.54 0.07 -12.91
N VAL A 60 -9.40 1.29 -12.37
CA VAL A 60 -9.44 1.54 -10.92
C VAL A 60 -10.81 2.06 -10.48
N ILE A 61 -11.35 1.46 -9.42
CA ILE A 61 -12.51 1.99 -8.68
C ILE A 61 -11.98 2.50 -7.33
N HIS A 62 -12.05 3.82 -7.11
CA HIS A 62 -11.65 4.43 -5.85
C HIS A 62 -12.86 4.57 -4.93
N ILE A 63 -12.83 3.94 -3.76
CA ILE A 63 -13.91 4.00 -2.76
C ILE A 63 -13.44 4.83 -1.56
N THR A 64 -14.09 5.97 -1.33
CA THR A 64 -13.82 6.90 -0.22
C THR A 64 -15.05 7.10 0.67
N GLY A 65 -14.90 7.77 1.81
CA GLY A 65 -15.98 8.09 2.76
C GLY A 65 -15.63 7.76 4.20
N THR A 66 -16.46 8.15 5.17
CA THR A 66 -16.14 7.95 6.60
C THR A 66 -16.50 6.55 7.09
N LYS A 67 -17.60 5.98 6.57
CA LYS A 67 -18.11 4.64 6.95
C LYS A 67 -18.46 3.82 5.71
N GLY A 68 -18.51 2.50 5.84
CA GLY A 68 -18.97 1.60 4.77
C GLY A 68 -17.96 1.24 3.67
N LYS A 69 -16.82 1.93 3.54
CA LYS A 69 -15.79 1.66 2.52
C LYS A 69 -15.38 0.18 2.42
N GLY A 70 -15.13 -0.46 3.56
CA GLY A 70 -14.75 -1.87 3.62
C GLY A 70 -15.86 -2.77 3.05
N SER A 71 -17.09 -2.59 3.51
CA SER A 71 -18.25 -3.33 3.01
C SER A 71 -18.51 -3.08 1.52
N THR A 72 -18.50 -1.81 1.09
CA THR A 72 -18.69 -1.45 -0.32
C THR A 72 -17.62 -2.09 -1.19
N SER A 73 -16.35 -2.00 -0.82
CA SER A 73 -15.25 -2.59 -1.59
C SER A 73 -15.32 -4.12 -1.67
N ALA A 74 -15.75 -4.78 -0.59
CA ALA A 74 -15.98 -6.23 -0.58
C ALA A 74 -17.15 -6.64 -1.48
N PHE A 75 -18.26 -5.88 -1.48
CA PHE A 75 -19.39 -6.12 -2.38
C PHE A 75 -19.00 -5.87 -3.84
N THR A 76 -18.28 -4.78 -4.12
CA THR A 76 -17.78 -4.48 -5.47
C THR A 76 -16.86 -5.60 -5.99
N ASP A 77 -15.90 -6.07 -5.18
CA ASP A 77 -15.04 -7.22 -5.56
C ASP A 77 -15.86 -8.47 -5.88
N SER A 78 -16.84 -8.82 -5.02
CA SER A 78 -17.69 -9.99 -5.23
C SER A 78 -18.51 -9.91 -6.50
N ILE A 79 -19.11 -8.74 -6.77
CA ILE A 79 -19.92 -8.51 -7.98
C ILE A 79 -19.03 -8.57 -9.22
N LEU A 80 -17.87 -7.89 -9.22
CA LEU A 80 -16.98 -7.85 -10.38
C LEU A 80 -16.39 -9.22 -10.69
N ARG A 81 -16.02 -10.02 -9.69
CA ARG A 81 -15.54 -11.39 -9.91
C ARG A 81 -16.59 -12.27 -10.57
N GLN A 82 -17.86 -12.08 -10.23
CA GLN A 82 -18.97 -12.83 -10.84
C GLN A 82 -19.31 -12.32 -12.24
N ALA A 83 -19.39 -11.00 -12.42
CA ALA A 83 -19.78 -10.37 -13.67
C ALA A 83 -18.69 -10.43 -14.75
N LEU A 84 -17.42 -10.38 -14.37
CA LEU A 84 -16.27 -10.31 -15.29
C LEU A 84 -15.44 -11.60 -15.25
N SER A 85 -16.08 -12.73 -15.56
CA SER A 85 -15.41 -14.03 -15.61
C SER A 85 -14.15 -13.96 -16.51
N GLY A 86 -13.03 -14.52 -16.01
CA GLY A 86 -11.75 -14.53 -16.72
C GLY A 86 -10.90 -13.25 -16.60
N LYS A 87 -11.38 -12.19 -15.94
CA LYS A 87 -10.54 -11.02 -15.60
C LYS A 87 -9.90 -11.18 -14.23
N LYS A 88 -8.68 -10.66 -14.07
CA LYS A 88 -8.01 -10.59 -12.77
C LYS A 88 -8.53 -9.37 -12.01
N ILE A 89 -9.19 -9.60 -10.87
CA ILE A 89 -9.74 -8.55 -10.01
C ILE A 89 -8.82 -8.37 -8.82
N GLY A 90 -8.40 -7.13 -8.56
CA GLY A 90 -7.58 -6.76 -7.40
C GLY A 90 -8.41 -5.96 -6.41
N LEU A 91 -8.21 -6.22 -5.12
CA LEU A 91 -8.82 -5.46 -4.03
C LEU A 91 -7.74 -5.00 -3.06
N TYR A 92 -7.70 -3.68 -2.82
CA TYR A 92 -6.85 -3.06 -1.81
C TYR A 92 -7.69 -2.47 -0.68
N THR A 93 -7.46 -2.92 0.55
CA THR A 93 -8.22 -2.48 1.73
C THR A 93 -7.33 -2.32 2.96
N SER A 94 -7.64 -1.35 3.82
CA SER A 94 -6.98 -1.13 5.11
C SER A 94 -8.00 -0.79 6.20
N PRO A 95 -7.76 -1.16 7.48
CA PRO A 95 -6.62 -1.93 8.01
C PRO A 95 -6.72 -3.44 7.70
N HIS A 96 -5.77 -4.23 8.21
CA HIS A 96 -5.86 -5.70 8.21
C HIS A 96 -6.19 -6.21 9.63
N LEU A 97 -6.74 -7.42 9.75
CA LEU A 97 -7.10 -8.00 11.05
C LEU A 97 -6.04 -8.96 11.59
N VAL A 98 -5.53 -9.88 10.77
CA VAL A 98 -4.56 -10.90 11.22
C VAL A 98 -3.22 -10.76 10.49
N ALA A 99 -3.25 -10.61 9.17
CA ALA A 99 -2.04 -10.53 8.36
C ALA A 99 -2.06 -9.36 7.37
N VAL A 100 -0.92 -8.70 7.18
CA VAL A 100 -0.76 -7.59 6.21
C VAL A 100 -1.14 -7.96 4.78
N ARG A 101 -1.00 -9.24 4.42
CA ARG A 101 -1.38 -9.78 3.10
C ARG A 101 -2.88 -9.66 2.83
N GLU A 102 -3.72 -9.59 3.86
CA GLU A 102 -5.17 -9.39 3.70
C GLU A 102 -5.50 -8.07 2.99
N ARG A 103 -4.59 -7.10 3.03
CA ARG A 103 -4.75 -5.80 2.39
C ARG A 103 -4.68 -5.86 0.88
N ILE A 104 -4.04 -6.87 0.32
CA ILE A 104 -3.84 -7.02 -1.11
C ILE A 104 -4.41 -8.37 -1.52
N ARG A 105 -5.60 -8.36 -2.10
CA ARG A 105 -6.27 -9.56 -2.59
C ARG A 105 -6.33 -9.57 -4.09
N ILE A 106 -6.11 -10.75 -4.68
CA ILE A 106 -6.27 -11.00 -6.11
C ILE A 106 -7.27 -12.14 -6.25
N ASN A 107 -8.34 -11.91 -7.02
CA ASN A 107 -9.44 -12.85 -7.20
C ASN A 107 -10.05 -13.35 -5.88
N GLY A 108 -10.17 -12.45 -4.89
CA GLY A 108 -10.73 -12.76 -3.57
C GLY A 108 -9.77 -13.41 -2.57
N ALA A 109 -8.57 -13.82 -2.99
CA ALA A 109 -7.57 -14.43 -2.11
C ALA A 109 -6.43 -13.45 -1.78
N PRO A 110 -5.95 -13.40 -0.52
CA PRO A 110 -4.72 -12.69 -0.16
C PRO A 110 -3.53 -13.20 -1.00
N ILE A 111 -2.58 -12.32 -1.32
CA ILE A 111 -1.35 -12.74 -2.00
C ILE A 111 -0.53 -13.72 -1.13
N SER A 112 0.28 -14.55 -1.78
CA SER A 112 1.17 -15.49 -1.08
C SER A 112 2.30 -14.76 -0.36
N GLU A 113 2.93 -15.45 0.60
CA GLU A 113 4.05 -14.90 1.37
C GLU A 113 5.26 -14.62 0.48
N GLU A 114 5.52 -15.49 -0.48
CA GLU A 114 6.61 -15.37 -1.45
C GLU A 114 6.38 -14.17 -2.37
N LEU A 115 5.16 -13.99 -2.86
CA LEU A 115 4.80 -12.84 -3.70
C LEU A 115 4.91 -11.53 -2.91
N PHE A 116 4.43 -11.51 -1.67
CA PHE A 116 4.55 -10.33 -0.80
C PHE A 116 6.02 -9.98 -0.59
N ALA A 117 6.84 -10.92 -0.14
CA ALA A 117 8.27 -10.68 0.13
C ALA A 117 9.00 -10.19 -1.12
N ARG A 118 8.75 -10.83 -2.28
CA ARG A 118 9.36 -10.44 -3.55
C ARG A 118 9.06 -8.99 -3.90
N TYR A 119 7.79 -8.60 -3.92
CA TYR A 119 7.39 -7.25 -4.31
C TYR A 119 7.76 -6.21 -3.25
N PHE A 120 7.73 -6.58 -1.97
CA PHE A 120 8.22 -5.72 -0.89
C PHE A 120 9.69 -5.35 -1.13
N TYR A 121 10.56 -6.34 -1.37
CA TYR A 121 11.99 -6.06 -1.57
C TYR A 121 12.28 -5.39 -2.91
N GLU A 122 11.50 -5.67 -3.96
CA GLU A 122 11.63 -4.92 -5.23
C GLU A 122 11.42 -3.41 -5.02
N VAL A 123 10.39 -3.04 -4.27
CA VAL A 123 10.09 -1.64 -3.92
C VAL A 123 11.15 -1.11 -2.96
N TRP A 124 11.40 -1.82 -1.86
CA TRP A 124 12.33 -1.43 -0.81
C TRP A 124 13.74 -1.13 -1.34
N ASP A 125 14.30 -2.05 -2.14
CA ASP A 125 15.66 -1.90 -2.66
C ASP A 125 15.77 -0.75 -3.66
N ARG A 126 14.75 -0.54 -4.52
CA ARG A 126 14.72 0.60 -5.46
C ARG A 126 14.66 1.94 -4.73
N LEU A 127 13.96 2.00 -3.62
CA LEU A 127 13.84 3.23 -2.83
C LEU A 127 15.08 3.47 -1.97
N ALA A 128 15.73 2.40 -1.49
CA ALA A 128 16.99 2.49 -0.76
C ALA A 128 18.19 2.86 -1.66
N ALA A 129 18.18 2.47 -2.94
CA ALA A 129 19.26 2.75 -3.88
C ALA A 129 19.37 4.23 -4.31
N ASN A 130 18.38 5.06 -3.98
CA ASN A 130 18.34 6.47 -4.33
C ASN A 130 18.58 7.33 -3.06
N ASP A 131 19.81 7.82 -2.87
CA ASP A 131 20.36 8.43 -1.64
C ASP A 131 19.64 9.68 -1.09
N VAL A 132 18.65 10.24 -1.78
CA VAL A 132 18.22 11.63 -1.53
C VAL A 132 17.29 11.78 -0.32
N VAL A 133 16.51 10.78 0.10
CA VAL A 133 15.59 11.01 1.25
C VAL A 133 15.30 9.76 2.08
N ARG A 134 16.21 9.41 2.99
CA ARG A 134 16.01 8.39 4.03
C ARG A 134 14.85 8.72 5.00
N THR A 135 14.41 9.97 5.05
CA THR A 135 13.42 10.46 6.04
C THR A 135 11.97 10.16 5.66
N LEU A 136 11.68 9.99 4.37
CA LEU A 136 10.34 10.21 3.83
C LEU A 136 9.66 8.88 3.39
N PHE A 137 10.47 7.84 3.13
CA PHE A 137 9.99 6.46 2.91
C PHE A 137 9.15 5.91 4.07
N LYS A 138 9.34 6.51 5.24
CA LYS A 138 8.62 6.27 6.47
C LYS A 138 7.11 6.56 6.37
N VAL A 139 6.66 7.32 5.36
CA VAL A 139 5.26 7.74 5.19
C VAL A 139 4.47 6.82 4.24
N CYS A 140 5.11 6.18 3.25
CA CYS A 140 4.37 5.57 2.15
C CYS A 140 3.97 4.10 2.36
N VAL A 141 4.73 3.33 3.16
CA VAL A 141 4.44 1.92 3.46
C VAL A 141 4.03 1.79 4.92
N GLN A 142 2.75 1.99 5.19
CA GLN A 142 2.24 2.13 6.54
C GLN A 142 1.71 0.81 7.08
N PRO A 143 2.33 0.18 8.10
CA PRO A 143 1.71 -0.91 8.82
C PRO A 143 0.38 -0.44 9.43
N GLY A 144 -0.61 -1.33 9.46
CA GLY A 144 -1.90 -1.06 10.10
C GLY A 144 -1.72 -0.97 11.58
N ASP A 145 -2.26 0.09 12.16
CA ASP A 145 -2.21 0.33 13.59
C ASP A 145 -2.72 -0.92 14.33
N ARG A 146 -1.81 -1.52 15.11
CA ARG A 146 -2.16 -2.39 16.22
C ARG A 146 -2.60 -1.47 17.35
N GLU A 147 -3.89 -1.17 17.40
CA GLU A 147 -4.55 -0.78 18.64
C GLU A 147 -5.69 -1.77 18.86
N PHE A 148 -5.61 -2.49 19.97
CA PHE A 148 -6.80 -3.03 20.64
C PHE A 148 -7.61 -1.86 21.19
#